data_AF-A0A067NMP9-F1
#
_entry.id   AF-A0A067NMP9-F1
#
_cell.length_a   1.000
_cell.length_b   1.000
_cell.length_c   1.000
_cell.angle_alpha   90.00
_cell.angle_beta   90.00
_cell.angle_gamma   90.00
#
_symmetry.space_group_name_H-M   'P 1'
#
loop_
_entity.id
_entity.type
_entity.pdbx_description
1 polymer ?
#
loop_
_entity_poly.entity_id
_entity_poly.type
_entity_poly.pdbx_seq_one_letter_code
_entity_poly.pdbx_strand_id
1 'polypeptide(L)'
;MSRVLGRLFSRRAASIIKLDRPPLFSKVPPWWARWTYALIACDLFVTASAVEFTWNNWTQLTDDLKTISQKSKEGTVAVQQPPNDSYVPRPSWQRAGLCVAHLGVGIGIAVALIVTQSRYVRTFTLSPALLRAKTSKNPSQTPSQDRQVLISCASNFKNNGQSFSLASCSVGEGRDASEMILRVDGERGHWFLSLENSLINGKKASIMDAQRAILEEWGTARRTGTWTPLAVADRRWVSGPAARKQGRS
;
A
#
# COMPACT_ATOMS: atom_id res chain seq x y z
N MET A 1 -27.94 -17.45 4.77
CA MET A 1 -26.74 -16.71 4.32
C MET A 1 -26.35 -15.58 5.29
N SER A 2 -26.10 -15.84 6.58
CA SER A 2 -25.87 -14.76 7.58
C SER A 2 -24.83 -15.10 8.68
N ARG A 3 -23.73 -15.79 8.33
CA ARG A 3 -22.64 -16.09 9.28
C ARG A 3 -21.24 -15.63 8.84
N VAL A 4 -21.12 -14.88 7.73
CA VAL A 4 -19.81 -14.55 7.11
C VAL A 4 -19.27 -13.15 7.50
N LEU A 5 -20.08 -12.25 8.06
CA LEU A 5 -19.67 -10.86 8.33
C LEU A 5 -19.05 -10.62 9.73
N GLY A 6 -19.08 -11.60 10.62
CA GLY A 6 -18.69 -11.40 12.04
C GLY A 6 -17.20 -11.56 12.39
N ARG A 7 -16.31 -11.89 11.44
CA ARG A 7 -14.88 -12.16 11.73
C ARG A 7 -13.90 -11.10 11.23
N LEU A 8 -14.38 -9.92 10.82
CA LEU A 8 -13.49 -8.95 10.14
C LEU A 8 -12.56 -8.16 11.06
N PHE A 9 -12.78 -8.12 12.37
CA PHE A 9 -11.90 -7.38 13.29
C PHE A 9 -11.80 -8.04 14.66
N SER A 10 -11.45 -9.33 14.71
CA SER A 10 -10.90 -9.89 15.95
C SER A 10 -9.56 -9.20 16.21
N ARG A 11 -9.57 -8.07 16.93
CA ARG A 11 -8.38 -7.41 17.47
C ARG A 11 -7.66 -8.39 18.39
N ARG A 12 -6.82 -9.25 17.83
CA ARG A 12 -5.86 -10.02 18.62
C ARG A 12 -5.00 -8.99 19.34
N ALA A 13 -4.99 -9.05 20.67
CA ALA A 13 -4.15 -8.19 21.48
C ALA A 13 -2.71 -8.33 20.99
N ALA A 14 -2.15 -7.24 20.46
CA ALA A 14 -0.78 -7.22 20.00
C ALA A 14 0.12 -7.34 21.22
N SER A 15 0.63 -8.54 21.49
CA SER A 15 1.67 -8.73 22.49
C SER A 15 2.93 -8.00 22.02
N ILE A 16 3.40 -7.03 22.81
CA ILE A 16 4.67 -6.35 22.56
C ILE A 16 5.79 -7.34 22.85
N ILE A 17 6.32 -7.97 21.80
CA ILE A 17 7.45 -8.89 21.92
C ILE A 17 8.73 -8.06 21.81
N LYS A 18 9.50 -7.97 22.91
CA LYS A 18 10.88 -7.49 22.85
C LYS A 18 11.73 -8.60 22.24
N LEU A 19 12.38 -8.30 21.12
CA LEU A 19 13.31 -9.22 20.46
C LEU A 19 14.71 -9.00 21.05
N ASP A 20 15.31 -10.05 21.61
CA ASP A 20 16.68 -10.03 22.14
C ASP A 20 17.74 -10.04 21.02
N ARG A 21 17.33 -10.34 19.79
CA ARG A 21 18.18 -10.38 18.59
C ARG A 21 17.69 -9.37 17.55
N PRO A 22 18.58 -8.84 16.70
CA PRO A 22 18.15 -8.02 15.57
C PRO A 22 17.17 -8.82 14.69
N PRO A 23 16.20 -8.13 14.06
CA PRO A 23 15.27 -8.79 13.16
C PRO A 23 16.01 -9.41 11.97
N LEU A 24 15.52 -10.56 11.50
CA LEU A 24 16.08 -11.25 10.34
C LEU A 24 16.10 -10.34 9.12
N PHE A 25 15.04 -9.58 8.91
CA PHE A 25 14.93 -8.57 7.87
C PHE A 25 14.41 -7.26 8.46
N SER A 26 15.03 -6.15 8.07
CA SER A 26 14.60 -4.80 8.38
C SER A 26 14.82 -3.90 7.17
N LYS A 27 13.87 -3.01 6.90
CA LYS A 27 13.98 -2.01 5.85
C LYS A 27 13.30 -0.72 6.28
N VAL A 28 13.90 0.41 5.90
CA VAL A 28 13.23 1.71 6.03
C VAL A 28 12.07 1.74 5.04
N PRO A 29 10.82 2.01 5.49
CA PRO A 29 9.69 2.08 4.58
C PRO A 29 9.92 3.16 3.50
N PRO A 30 9.39 2.98 2.28
CA PRO A 30 9.49 4.00 1.26
C PRO A 30 8.86 5.30 1.75
N TRP A 31 9.32 6.43 1.21
CA TRP A 31 8.94 7.75 1.72
C TRP A 31 7.42 7.95 1.76
N TRP A 32 6.68 7.52 0.72
CA TRP A 32 5.22 7.64 0.66
C TRP A 32 4.52 6.86 1.78
N ALA A 33 5.09 5.74 2.22
CA ALA A 33 4.53 4.91 3.30
C ALA A 33 4.78 5.54 4.68
N ARG A 34 5.85 6.33 4.83
CA ARG A 34 6.13 7.09 6.05
C ARG A 34 5.21 8.30 6.18
N TRP A 35 4.90 8.92 5.04
CA TRP A 35 4.09 10.13 4.96
C TRP A 35 2.63 9.87 4.59
N THR A 36 2.14 8.63 4.70
CA THR A 36 0.80 8.24 4.26
C THR A 36 -0.30 9.14 4.84
N TYR A 37 -0.26 9.44 6.13
CA TYR A 37 -1.27 10.32 6.75
C TYR A 37 -1.19 11.77 6.27
N ALA A 38 0.02 12.28 5.97
CA ALA A 38 0.19 13.60 5.40
C ALA A 38 -0.31 13.65 3.94
N LEU A 39 -0.05 12.59 3.16
CA LEU A 39 -0.59 12.44 1.81
C LEU A 39 -2.11 12.36 1.81
N ILE A 40 -2.71 11.65 2.77
CA ILE A 40 -4.18 11.61 2.95
C ILE A 40 -4.72 12.99 3.33
N ALA A 41 -4.05 13.73 4.22
CA ALA A 41 -4.48 15.08 4.56
C ALA A 41 -4.42 16.03 3.34
N CYS A 42 -3.38 15.90 2.51
CA CYS A 42 -3.26 16.63 1.25
C CYS A 42 -4.37 16.25 0.25
N ASP A 43 -4.64 14.96 0.10
CA ASP A 43 -5.73 14.43 -0.73
C ASP A 43 -7.10 14.96 -0.29
N LEU A 44 -7.37 14.98 1.03
CA LEU A 44 -8.59 15.55 1.59
C LEU A 44 -8.71 17.06 1.30
N PHE A 45 -7.61 17.80 1.44
CA PHE A 45 -7.59 19.23 1.13
C PHE A 45 -7.89 19.49 -0.35
N VAL A 46 -7.19 18.81 -1.27
CA VAL A 46 -7.41 18.93 -2.72
C VAL A 46 -8.84 18.54 -3.10
N THR A 47 -9.34 17.44 -2.54
CA THR A 47 -10.71 16.96 -2.80
C THR A 47 -11.75 17.96 -2.30
N ALA A 48 -11.56 18.53 -1.10
CA ALA A 48 -12.45 19.56 -0.56
C ALA A 48 -12.46 20.82 -1.44
N SER A 49 -11.28 21.32 -1.85
CA SER A 49 -11.18 22.46 -2.76
C SER A 49 -11.82 22.18 -4.12
N ALA A 50 -11.66 20.97 -4.67
CA ALA A 50 -12.29 20.59 -5.93
C ALA A 50 -13.82 20.52 -5.83
N VAL A 51 -14.34 20.03 -4.70
CA VAL A 51 -15.78 20.02 -4.41
C VAL A 51 -16.32 21.44 -4.28
N GLU A 52 -15.65 22.30 -3.50
CA GLU A 52 -16.04 23.70 -3.34
C GLU A 52 -16.00 24.46 -4.67
N PHE A 53 -14.93 24.29 -5.45
CA PHE A 53 -14.82 24.86 -6.79
C PHE A 53 -15.92 24.35 -7.71
N THR A 54 -16.19 23.05 -7.73
CA THR A 54 -17.24 22.45 -8.56
C THR A 54 -18.62 22.98 -8.16
N TRP A 55 -18.87 23.14 -6.87
CA TRP A 55 -20.16 23.60 -6.38
C TRP A 55 -20.41 25.08 -6.73
N ASN A 56 -19.41 25.93 -6.51
CA ASN A 56 -19.59 27.39 -6.61
C ASN A 56 -19.23 27.95 -7.99
N ASN A 57 -18.23 27.38 -8.66
CA ASN A 57 -17.62 27.97 -9.86
C ASN A 57 -17.81 27.14 -11.15
N TRP A 58 -18.42 25.95 -11.08
CA TRP A 58 -18.70 25.18 -12.29
C TRP A 58 -19.94 25.69 -13.02
N THR A 59 -19.70 26.63 -13.93
CA THR A 59 -20.71 27.35 -14.68
C THR A 59 -20.87 26.84 -16.11
N GLN A 60 -21.90 27.34 -16.78
CA GLN A 60 -22.15 27.19 -18.21
C GLN A 60 -22.50 28.56 -18.82
N LEU A 61 -22.18 28.74 -20.10
CA LEU A 61 -22.66 29.91 -20.85
C LEU A 61 -24.19 29.89 -20.91
N THR A 62 -24.83 31.05 -20.72
CA THR A 62 -26.27 31.19 -20.97
C THR A 62 -26.59 30.96 -22.45
N ASP A 63 -27.81 30.53 -22.74
CA ASP A 63 -28.22 30.20 -24.12
C ASP A 63 -28.17 31.42 -25.06
N ASP A 64 -28.40 32.62 -24.53
CA ASP A 64 -28.22 33.90 -25.23
C ASP A 64 -26.79 34.10 -25.74
N LEU A 65 -25.79 33.66 -24.97
CA LEU A 65 -24.39 33.77 -25.36
C LEU A 65 -23.94 32.61 -26.24
N LYS A 66 -24.58 31.45 -26.13
CA LYS A 66 -24.33 30.37 -27.09
C LYS A 66 -24.74 30.79 -28.49
N THR A 67 -25.87 31.48 -28.62
CA THR A 67 -26.33 32.02 -29.92
C THR A 67 -25.44 33.17 -30.41
N ILE A 68 -24.99 34.09 -29.54
CA ILE A 68 -24.01 35.12 -29.91
C ILE A 68 -22.65 34.51 -30.30
N SER A 69 -22.17 33.50 -29.57
CA SER A 69 -20.92 32.79 -29.88
C SER A 69 -21.01 32.05 -31.22
N GLN A 70 -22.15 31.44 -31.52
CA GLN A 70 -22.41 30.84 -32.83
C GLN A 70 -22.39 31.89 -33.95
N LYS A 71 -23.13 33.00 -33.79
CA LYS A 71 -23.13 34.11 -34.77
C LYS A 71 -21.76 34.77 -34.95
N SER A 72 -20.94 34.83 -33.89
CA SER A 72 -19.57 35.35 -33.96
C SER A 72 -18.64 34.41 -34.74
N LYS A 73 -18.81 33.08 -34.61
CA LYS A 73 -18.08 32.10 -35.43
C LYS A 73 -18.43 32.18 -36.92
N GLU A 74 -19.63 32.65 -37.25
CA GLU A 74 -20.09 32.90 -38.62
C GLU A 74 -19.55 34.22 -39.21
N GLY A 75 -18.66 34.92 -38.48
CA GLY A 75 -17.90 36.07 -39.00
C GLY A 75 -18.69 37.37 -39.13
N THR A 76 -19.90 37.45 -38.59
CA THR A 76 -20.83 38.55 -38.88
C THR A 76 -20.75 39.73 -37.90
N VAL A 77 -20.08 39.60 -36.75
CA VAL A 77 -20.05 40.67 -35.72
C VAL A 77 -18.68 40.79 -35.04
N ALA A 78 -18.18 42.03 -34.90
CA ALA A 78 -16.96 42.36 -34.17
C ALA A 78 -17.08 41.94 -32.68
N VAL A 79 -16.08 41.22 -32.19
CA VAL A 79 -16.06 40.62 -30.84
C VAL A 79 -15.98 41.70 -29.78
N GLN A 80 -17.12 42.18 -29.29
CA GLN A 80 -17.20 42.84 -27.99
C GLN A 80 -17.06 41.73 -26.93
N GLN A 81 -16.14 41.89 -25.98
CA GLN A 81 -15.99 40.94 -24.87
C GLN A 81 -17.35 40.73 -24.21
N PRO A 82 -17.82 39.47 -24.05
CA PRO A 82 -19.09 39.23 -23.41
C PRO A 82 -19.05 39.82 -21.99
N PRO A 83 -20.11 40.51 -21.55
CA PRO A 83 -20.16 41.12 -20.22
C PRO A 83 -19.90 40.06 -19.15
N ASN A 84 -19.17 40.42 -18.08
CA ASN A 84 -18.74 39.47 -17.03
C ASN A 84 -19.90 38.68 -16.38
N ASP A 85 -21.15 39.12 -16.51
CA ASP A 85 -22.37 38.49 -15.97
C ASP A 85 -22.87 37.27 -16.79
N SER A 86 -22.05 36.80 -17.71
CA SER A 86 -22.40 35.83 -18.76
C SER A 86 -22.44 34.35 -18.33
N TYR A 87 -22.06 34.03 -17.10
CA TYR A 87 -21.88 32.66 -16.64
C TYR A 87 -22.87 32.32 -15.53
N VAL A 88 -23.67 31.28 -15.74
CA VAL A 88 -24.64 30.79 -14.74
C VAL A 88 -24.20 29.42 -14.22
N PRO A 89 -24.30 29.13 -12.92
CA PRO A 89 -24.00 27.80 -12.37
C PRO A 89 -24.77 26.69 -13.08
N ARG A 90 -24.13 25.55 -13.31
CA ARG A 90 -24.80 24.37 -13.87
C ARG A 90 -25.93 23.86 -12.95
N PRO A 91 -26.89 23.07 -13.47
CA PRO A 91 -27.92 22.44 -12.66
C PRO A 91 -27.33 21.72 -11.44
N SER A 92 -27.99 21.86 -10.28
CA SER A 92 -27.49 21.35 -9.00
C SER A 92 -27.19 19.85 -9.04
N TRP A 93 -27.98 19.05 -9.76
CA TRP A 93 -27.75 17.61 -9.89
C TRP A 93 -26.45 17.26 -10.63
N GLN A 94 -26.05 18.04 -11.64
CA GLN A 94 -24.78 17.84 -12.35
C GLN A 94 -23.62 18.13 -11.41
N ARG A 95 -23.67 19.28 -10.72
CA ARG A 95 -22.67 19.67 -9.73
C ARG A 95 -22.55 18.63 -8.61
N ALA A 96 -23.68 18.18 -8.07
CA ALA A 96 -23.72 17.14 -7.04
C ALA A 96 -23.08 15.84 -7.52
N GLY A 97 -23.44 15.37 -8.72
CA GLY A 97 -22.85 14.16 -9.32
C GLY A 97 -21.33 14.26 -9.47
N LEU A 98 -20.83 15.41 -9.95
CA LEU A 98 -19.39 15.63 -10.09
C LEU A 98 -18.69 15.77 -8.71
N CYS A 99 -19.33 16.39 -7.72
CA CYS A 99 -18.79 16.42 -6.35
C CYS A 99 -18.67 15.02 -5.73
N VAL A 100 -19.68 14.16 -5.93
CA VAL A 100 -19.64 12.75 -5.51
C VAL A 100 -18.49 12.01 -6.20
N ALA A 101 -18.24 12.28 -7.49
CA ALA A 101 -17.12 11.69 -8.21
C ALA A 101 -15.76 12.12 -7.60
N HIS A 102 -15.56 13.40 -7.30
CA HIS A 102 -14.35 13.88 -6.62
C HIS A 102 -14.13 13.19 -5.26
N LEU A 103 -15.17 13.12 -4.44
CA LEU A 103 -15.12 12.42 -3.14
C LEU A 103 -14.78 10.94 -3.32
N GLY A 104 -15.39 10.27 -4.30
CA GLY A 104 -15.11 8.88 -4.61
C GLY A 104 -13.66 8.63 -4.98
N VAL A 105 -13.06 9.51 -5.79
CA VAL A 105 -11.65 9.44 -6.16
C VAL A 105 -10.75 9.63 -4.95
N GLY A 106 -10.95 10.69 -4.14
CA GLY A 106 -10.15 10.95 -2.94
C GLY A 106 -10.21 9.80 -1.93
N ILE A 107 -11.42 9.33 -1.61
CA ILE A 107 -11.61 8.15 -0.74
C ILE A 107 -10.88 6.92 -1.32
N GLY A 108 -10.97 6.69 -2.63
CA GLY A 108 -10.28 5.59 -3.30
C GLY A 108 -8.76 5.65 -3.15
N ILE A 109 -8.17 6.83 -3.34
CA ILE A 109 -6.73 7.07 -3.17
C ILE A 109 -6.31 6.84 -1.71
N ALA A 110 -7.06 7.39 -0.75
CA ALA A 110 -6.78 7.23 0.67
C ALA A 110 -6.82 5.75 1.10
N VAL A 111 -7.83 5.00 0.65
CA VAL A 111 -7.95 3.55 0.90
C VAL A 111 -6.77 2.80 0.28
N ALA A 112 -6.41 3.10 -0.97
CA ALA A 112 -5.28 2.46 -1.65
C ALA A 112 -3.95 2.68 -0.91
N LEU A 113 -3.71 3.90 -0.42
CA LEU A 113 -2.52 4.22 0.38
C LEU A 113 -2.47 3.41 1.68
N ILE A 114 -3.57 3.39 2.45
CA ILE A 114 -3.64 2.64 3.72
C ILE A 114 -3.44 1.14 3.49
N VAL A 115 -4.13 0.57 2.49
CA VAL A 115 -4.01 -0.86 2.17
C VAL A 115 -2.59 -1.19 1.75
N THR A 116 -1.97 -0.41 0.86
CA THR A 116 -0.60 -0.67 0.39
C THR A 116 0.40 -0.52 1.54
N GLN A 117 0.25 0.50 2.39
CA GLN A 117 1.09 0.70 3.58
C GLN A 117 1.00 -0.48 4.56
N SER A 118 -0.19 -1.10 4.69
CA SER A 118 -0.40 -2.27 5.55
C SER A 118 0.23 -3.57 5.01
N ARG A 119 0.61 -3.60 3.73
CA ARG A 119 1.23 -4.76 3.09
C ARG A 119 2.73 -4.63 2.89
N TYR A 120 3.28 -3.45 3.07
CA TYR A 120 4.71 -3.22 2.93
C TYR A 120 5.44 -3.59 4.23
N VAL A 121 6.25 -4.64 4.19
CA VAL A 121 6.95 -5.14 5.39
C VAL A 121 8.13 -4.22 5.74
N ARG A 122 8.17 -3.79 7.00
CA ARG A 122 9.27 -3.03 7.58
C ARG A 122 10.25 -3.96 8.29
N THR A 123 9.73 -4.84 9.13
CA THR A 123 10.55 -5.81 9.86
C THR A 123 9.91 -7.19 9.83
N PHE A 124 10.77 -8.20 9.72
CA PHE A 124 10.38 -9.60 9.66
C PHE A 124 11.36 -10.41 10.49
N THR A 125 10.83 -11.23 11.40
CA THR A 125 11.63 -12.06 12.29
C THR A 125 11.00 -13.43 12.45
N LEU A 126 11.84 -14.47 12.40
CA LEU A 126 11.47 -15.83 12.76
C LEU A 126 11.83 -16.05 14.22
N SER A 127 10.81 -16.25 15.06
CA SER A 127 11.02 -16.58 16.46
C SER A 127 11.02 -18.10 16.64
N PRO A 128 11.98 -18.69 17.39
CA PRO A 128 11.87 -20.06 17.83
C PRO A 128 10.60 -20.21 18.68
N ALA A 129 9.95 -21.38 18.62
CA ALA A 129 8.68 -21.67 19.30
C ALA A 129 8.66 -21.42 20.83
N LEU A 130 9.83 -21.17 21.43
CA LEU A 130 10.08 -20.99 22.85
C LEU A 130 9.44 -19.73 23.47
N LEU A 131 9.05 -18.71 22.68
CA LEU A 131 8.44 -17.51 23.27
C LEU A 131 7.01 -17.73 23.81
N ARG A 132 6.35 -18.84 23.47
CA ARG A 132 5.03 -19.19 24.02
C ARG A 132 5.10 -19.90 25.37
N ALA A 133 6.27 -20.41 25.77
CA ALA A 133 6.44 -21.16 27.01
C ALA A 133 6.23 -20.31 28.28
N LYS A 134 6.45 -18.98 28.22
CA LYS A 134 6.31 -18.11 29.41
C LYS A 134 4.87 -17.73 29.76
N THR A 135 3.89 -18.01 28.91
CA THR A 135 2.48 -17.60 29.13
C THR A 135 1.49 -18.75 29.20
N SER A 136 1.90 -19.99 28.95
CA SER A 136 1.02 -21.15 29.12
C SER A 136 1.04 -21.61 30.59
N LYS A 137 -0.06 -21.36 31.32
CA LYS A 137 -0.29 -21.93 32.66
C LYS A 137 -0.58 -23.44 32.66
N ASN A 138 -0.70 -24.06 31.48
CA ASN A 138 -0.97 -25.49 31.36
C ASN A 138 0.32 -26.25 30.96
N PRO A 139 0.94 -26.98 31.90
CA PRO A 139 2.15 -27.78 31.65
C PRO A 139 1.90 -29.07 30.84
N SER A 140 0.64 -29.42 30.55
CA SER A 140 0.26 -30.67 29.87
C SER A 140 0.19 -30.60 28.35
N GLN A 141 0.29 -29.41 27.75
CA GLN A 141 0.43 -29.30 26.29
C GLN A 141 1.92 -29.36 25.94
N THR A 142 2.35 -30.50 25.37
CA THR A 142 3.63 -30.61 24.68
C THR A 142 3.82 -29.36 23.81
N PRO A 143 4.88 -28.57 24.03
CA PRO A 143 5.09 -27.35 23.27
C PRO A 143 5.25 -27.75 21.81
N SER A 144 4.20 -27.53 21.02
CA SER A 144 4.32 -27.61 19.58
C SER A 144 5.46 -26.67 19.22
N GLN A 145 6.56 -27.20 18.70
CA GLN A 145 7.75 -26.45 18.26
C GLN A 145 7.45 -25.61 17.02
N ASP A 146 6.25 -25.05 16.95
CA ASP A 146 5.77 -24.30 15.81
C ASP A 146 6.42 -22.92 15.86
N ARG A 147 7.43 -22.75 14.99
CA ARG A 147 8.14 -21.48 14.81
C ARG A 147 7.11 -20.40 14.45
N GLN A 148 7.32 -19.19 14.93
CA GLN A 148 6.42 -18.08 14.62
C GLN A 148 7.10 -17.06 13.73
N VAL A 149 6.33 -16.51 12.80
CA VAL A 149 6.71 -15.41 11.93
C VAL A 149 6.12 -14.13 12.52
N LEU A 150 6.96 -13.19 12.93
CA LEU A 150 6.52 -11.86 13.34
C LEU A 150 6.73 -10.88 12.20
N ILE A 151 5.63 -10.28 11.72
CA ILE A 151 5.62 -9.30 10.63
C ILE A 151 5.24 -7.94 11.21
N SER A 152 6.07 -6.93 11.00
CA SER A 152 5.67 -5.53 11.21
C SER A 152 5.70 -4.79 9.88
N CYS A 153 4.60 -4.12 9.56
CA CYS A 153 4.43 -3.36 8.32
C CYS A 153 4.69 -1.87 8.54
N ALA A 154 4.73 -1.11 7.45
CA ALA A 154 4.90 0.34 7.51
C ALA A 154 3.77 1.06 8.28
N SER A 155 2.56 0.47 8.31
CA SER A 155 1.42 0.99 9.07
C SER A 155 1.54 0.77 10.58
N ASN A 156 2.43 -0.13 11.03
CA ASN A 156 2.57 -0.43 12.45
C ASN A 156 3.45 0.62 13.15
N PHE A 157 2.84 1.28 14.14
CA PHE A 157 3.56 2.18 15.03
C PHE A 157 4.46 1.40 16.00
N LYS A 158 5.71 1.84 16.19
CA LYS A 158 6.73 1.18 17.04
C LYS A 158 6.94 -0.29 16.68
N ASN A 159 7.33 -1.15 17.62
CA ASN A 159 7.63 -2.58 17.42
C ASN A 159 6.37 -3.46 17.45
N ASN A 160 5.22 -2.91 17.05
CA ASN A 160 4.00 -3.69 16.96
C ASN A 160 3.99 -4.49 15.66
N GLY A 161 3.61 -5.75 15.72
CA GLY A 161 3.52 -6.63 14.57
C GLY A 161 2.44 -7.69 14.75
N GLN A 162 2.19 -8.44 13.69
CA GLN A 162 1.32 -9.61 13.70
C GLN A 162 2.18 -10.86 13.71
N SER A 163 1.84 -11.82 14.58
CA SER A 163 2.50 -13.12 14.63
C SER A 163 1.64 -14.19 13.98
N PHE A 164 2.28 -15.01 13.16
CA PHE A 164 1.68 -16.12 12.44
C PHE A 164 2.47 -17.40 12.71
N SER A 165 1.82 -18.55 12.64
CA SER A 165 2.53 -19.84 12.64
C SER A 165 3.32 -19.97 11.34
N LEU A 166 4.58 -20.41 11.42
CA LEU A 166 5.40 -20.64 10.23
C LEU A 166 4.76 -21.68 9.30
N ALA A 167 4.08 -22.68 9.87
CA ALA A 167 3.36 -23.70 9.09
C ALA A 167 2.21 -23.11 8.24
N SER A 168 1.62 -22.00 8.70
CA SER A 168 0.59 -21.25 7.95
C SER A 168 1.16 -20.22 6.96
N CYS A 169 2.48 -20.09 6.87
CA CYS A 169 3.13 -19.10 6.04
C CYS A 169 3.83 -19.74 4.85
N SER A 170 3.84 -19.05 3.71
CA SER A 170 4.68 -19.41 2.58
C SER A 170 5.41 -18.20 2.04
N VAL A 171 6.69 -18.37 1.74
CA VAL A 171 7.51 -17.36 1.07
C VAL A 171 7.60 -17.69 -0.42
N GLY A 172 7.42 -16.68 -1.25
CA GLY A 172 7.50 -16.80 -2.70
C GLY A 172 8.29 -15.68 -3.35
N GLU A 173 8.62 -15.91 -4.62
CA GLU A 173 9.24 -14.90 -5.47
C GLU A 173 8.27 -13.72 -5.69
N GLY A 174 8.83 -12.50 -5.74
CA GLY A 174 8.10 -11.29 -6.06
C GLY A 174 7.95 -11.04 -7.56
N ARG A 175 7.75 -9.77 -7.93
CA ARG A 175 7.70 -9.39 -9.36
C ARG A 175 9.07 -9.48 -10.03
N ASP A 176 10.13 -9.32 -9.25
CA ASP A 176 11.52 -9.38 -9.69
C ASP A 176 12.40 -9.93 -8.56
N ALA A 177 13.69 -10.15 -8.84
CA ALA A 177 14.66 -10.66 -7.87
C ALA A 177 14.87 -9.73 -6.66
N SER A 178 14.46 -8.46 -6.73
CA SER A 178 14.55 -7.50 -5.63
C SER A 178 13.37 -7.57 -4.67
N GLU A 179 12.39 -8.43 -4.93
CA GLU A 179 11.17 -8.55 -4.15
C GLU A 179 10.88 -10.01 -3.78
N MET A 180 10.44 -10.21 -2.55
CA MET A 180 9.87 -11.47 -2.08
C MET A 180 8.44 -11.21 -1.59
N ILE A 181 7.60 -12.23 -1.69
CA ILE A 181 6.21 -12.18 -1.25
C ILE A 181 6.02 -13.17 -0.12
N LEU A 182 5.41 -12.70 0.97
CA LEU A 182 5.00 -13.56 2.07
C LEU A 182 3.47 -13.71 2.04
N ARG A 183 3.00 -14.96 2.02
CA ARG A 183 1.56 -15.30 2.07
C ARG A 183 1.28 -16.03 3.39
N VAL A 184 0.11 -15.78 3.94
CA VAL A 184 -0.39 -16.44 5.15
C VAL A 184 -1.72 -17.08 4.82
N ASP A 185 -1.86 -18.37 5.11
CA ASP A 185 -3.07 -19.13 4.87
C ASP A 185 -4.23 -18.56 5.71
N GLY A 186 -5.36 -18.29 5.05
CA GLY A 186 -6.54 -17.68 5.65
C GLY A 186 -6.53 -16.14 5.67
N GLU A 187 -5.40 -15.50 5.40
CA GLU A 187 -5.33 -14.05 5.24
C GLU A 187 -5.52 -13.66 3.77
N ARG A 188 -6.24 -12.56 3.53
CA ARG A 188 -6.42 -12.04 2.16
C ARG A 188 -5.16 -11.30 1.72
N GLY A 189 -4.71 -11.52 0.50
CA GLY A 189 -3.57 -10.79 -0.08
C GLY A 189 -2.22 -11.33 0.39
N HIS A 190 -1.18 -10.53 0.18
CA HIS A 190 0.20 -10.91 0.50
C HIS A 190 1.01 -9.71 0.95
N TRP A 191 2.11 -9.98 1.63
CA TRP A 191 3.03 -8.99 2.16
C TRP A 191 4.27 -8.87 1.28
N PHE A 192 4.67 -7.63 0.99
CA PHE A 192 5.79 -7.31 0.14
C PHE A 192 7.05 -7.13 0.96
N LEU A 193 8.08 -7.91 0.62
CA LEU A 193 9.42 -7.86 1.19
C LEU A 193 10.36 -7.33 0.09
N SER A 194 10.60 -6.03 0.06
CA SER A 194 11.55 -5.46 -0.89
C SER A 194 12.97 -5.58 -0.33
N LEU A 195 13.83 -6.34 -1.01
CA LEU A 195 15.19 -6.68 -0.61
C LEU A 195 16.20 -5.57 -0.87
N GLU A 196 15.88 -4.60 -1.73
CA GLU A 196 16.77 -3.48 -2.03
C GLU A 196 17.07 -2.64 -0.77
N ASN A 197 18.34 -2.34 -0.50
CA ASN A 197 18.77 -1.58 0.69
C ASN A 197 18.22 -2.16 2.02
N SER A 198 17.95 -3.47 2.05
CA SER A 198 17.51 -4.14 3.27
C SER A 198 18.68 -4.43 4.20
N LEU A 199 18.35 -4.58 5.48
CA LEU A 199 19.25 -5.00 6.53
C LEU A 199 18.87 -6.43 6.94
N ILE A 200 19.83 -7.33 6.88
CA ILE A 200 19.69 -8.71 7.34
C ILE A 200 20.46 -8.86 8.64
N ASN A 201 19.77 -9.27 9.70
CA ASN A 201 20.36 -9.32 11.05
C ASN A 201 21.07 -8.01 11.43
N GLY A 202 20.52 -6.87 10.99
CA GLY A 202 21.06 -5.53 11.23
C GLY A 202 22.21 -5.09 10.30
N LYS A 203 22.69 -5.93 9.38
CA LYS A 203 23.75 -5.59 8.41
C LYS A 203 23.20 -5.38 7.01
N LYS A 204 23.72 -4.39 6.28
CA LYS A 204 23.35 -4.18 4.88
C LYS A 204 23.76 -5.40 4.05
N ALA A 205 22.81 -5.98 3.32
CA ALA A 205 23.05 -7.15 2.48
C ALA A 205 22.82 -6.82 1.00
N SER A 206 23.48 -7.57 0.11
CA SER A 206 23.11 -7.56 -1.31
C SER A 206 21.74 -8.23 -1.47
N ILE A 207 21.06 -7.97 -2.60
CA ILE A 207 19.74 -8.57 -2.89
C ILE A 207 19.82 -10.11 -2.81
N MET A 208 20.85 -10.70 -3.40
CA MET A 208 21.06 -12.14 -3.41
C MET A 208 21.38 -12.70 -2.03
N ASP A 209 22.21 -12.01 -1.25
CA ASP A 209 22.54 -12.46 0.10
C ASP A 209 21.34 -12.35 1.04
N ALA A 210 20.51 -11.32 0.85
CA ALA A 210 19.26 -11.16 1.58
C ALA A 210 18.26 -12.27 1.26
N GLN A 211 18.06 -12.56 -0.02
CA GLN A 211 17.20 -13.67 -0.46
C GLN A 211 17.70 -15.00 0.11
N ARG A 212 19.01 -15.28 -0.02
CA ARG A 212 19.63 -16.52 0.49
C ARG A 212 19.44 -16.64 2.00
N ALA A 213 19.74 -15.59 2.76
CA ALA A 213 19.62 -15.60 4.22
C ALA A 213 18.16 -15.82 4.67
N ILE A 214 17.19 -15.19 4.01
CA ILE A 214 15.77 -15.40 4.32
C ILE A 214 15.37 -16.85 4.03
N LEU A 215 15.76 -17.40 2.87
CA LEU A 215 15.42 -18.77 2.48
C LEU A 215 16.11 -19.80 3.38
N GLU A 216 17.36 -19.57 3.76
CA GLU A 216 18.10 -20.41 4.71
C GLU A 216 17.38 -20.46 6.05
N GLU A 217 17.04 -19.30 6.62
CA GLU A 217 16.32 -19.25 7.90
C GLU A 217 14.90 -19.81 7.80
N TRP A 218 14.25 -19.68 6.64
CA TRP A 218 12.94 -20.26 6.35
C TRP A 218 12.97 -21.80 6.38
N GLY A 219 14.11 -22.41 6.04
CA GLY A 219 14.30 -23.85 6.06
C GLY A 219 13.35 -24.59 5.11
N THR A 220 12.89 -25.77 5.49
CA THR A 220 12.03 -26.64 4.67
C THR A 220 10.55 -26.21 4.66
N ALA A 221 10.19 -25.08 5.27
CA ALA A 221 8.84 -24.55 5.23
C ALA A 221 8.38 -24.23 3.80
N ARG A 222 7.07 -24.03 3.62
CA ARG A 222 6.45 -23.86 2.30
C ARG A 222 7.10 -22.70 1.52
N ARG A 223 7.68 -23.04 0.37
CA ARG A 223 8.24 -22.10 -0.61
C ARG A 223 7.44 -22.18 -1.90
N THR A 224 7.17 -21.06 -2.55
CA THR A 224 6.43 -21.02 -3.82
C THR A 224 7.21 -20.25 -4.88
N GLY A 225 7.26 -20.77 -6.11
CA GLY A 225 7.99 -20.15 -7.22
C GLY A 225 9.33 -20.81 -7.51
N THR A 226 9.89 -20.48 -8.66
CA THR A 226 11.19 -20.93 -9.15
C THR A 226 12.25 -19.97 -8.67
N TRP A 227 12.93 -20.30 -7.58
CA TRP A 227 14.06 -19.51 -7.05
C TRP A 227 15.29 -19.65 -7.95
N THR A 228 15.20 -19.13 -9.17
CA THR A 228 16.30 -19.13 -10.12
C THR A 228 17.29 -18.05 -9.72
N PRO A 229 18.56 -18.40 -9.44
CA PRO A 229 19.59 -17.41 -9.15
C PRO A 229 19.82 -16.57 -10.41
N LEU A 230 19.32 -15.33 -10.40
CA LEU A 230 19.53 -14.26 -11.39
C LEU A 230 19.96 -14.74 -12.79
N ALA A 231 19.06 -15.39 -13.51
CA ALA A 231 19.24 -15.59 -14.94
C ALA A 231 18.03 -15.01 -15.66
N VAL A 232 18.23 -13.76 -16.11
CA VAL A 232 17.36 -13.01 -17.03
C VAL A 232 16.07 -12.51 -16.37
N ALA A 233 16.08 -11.24 -15.97
CA ALA A 233 14.85 -10.48 -15.71
C ALA A 233 13.87 -10.75 -16.87
N ASP A 234 12.65 -11.17 -16.52
CA ASP A 234 11.65 -11.57 -17.50
C ASP A 234 11.49 -10.46 -18.55
N ARG A 235 12.04 -10.69 -19.75
CA ARG A 235 12.10 -9.71 -20.84
C ARG A 235 10.71 -9.30 -21.31
N ARG A 236 9.67 -9.99 -20.86
CA ARG A 236 8.28 -9.68 -21.15
C ARG A 236 7.78 -8.41 -20.46
N TRP A 237 8.48 -7.93 -19.42
CA TRP A 237 8.14 -6.70 -18.69
C TRP A 237 9.15 -5.58 -18.99
N VAL A 238 8.88 -4.82 -20.05
CA VAL A 238 9.83 -3.83 -20.62
C VAL A 238 9.81 -2.47 -19.90
N SER A 239 8.76 -2.13 -19.13
CA SER A 239 8.76 -0.91 -18.31
C SER A 239 7.69 -0.90 -17.21
N GLY A 240 8.13 -0.89 -15.95
CA GLY A 240 7.37 -0.33 -14.83
C GLY A 240 7.72 1.16 -14.63
N PRO A 241 7.09 1.88 -13.66
CA PRO A 241 7.36 3.30 -13.44
C PRO A 241 8.85 3.51 -13.20
N ALA A 242 9.47 4.30 -14.06
CA ALA A 242 10.92 4.39 -14.23
C ALA A 242 11.67 4.50 -12.89
N ALA A 243 12.46 3.48 -12.58
CA ALA A 243 13.54 3.60 -11.61
C ALA A 243 14.49 4.68 -12.13
N ARG A 244 14.46 5.85 -11.50
CA ARG A 244 15.34 6.99 -11.79
C ARG A 244 16.78 6.48 -11.72
N LYS A 245 17.47 6.40 -12.86
CA LYS A 245 18.92 6.15 -12.90
C LYS A 245 19.59 7.17 -11.99
N GLN A 246 20.14 6.72 -10.86
CA GLN A 246 21.06 7.55 -10.08
C GLN A 246 22.30 7.76 -10.94
N GLY A 247 22.48 8.98 -11.42
CA GLY A 247 23.73 9.41 -12.03
C GLY A 247 24.84 9.28 -10.99
N ARG A 248 25.86 8.49 -11.32
CA ARG A 248 27.17 8.56 -10.65
C ARG A 248 27.78 9.92 -11.01
N SER A 249 27.95 10.79 -10.01
CA SER A 249 28.99 11.81 -9.98
C SER A 249 30.18 11.27 -9.21
#